data_AF-A0A6A4GQK3-F1
#
_entry.id   AF-A0A6A4GQK3-F1
#
_cell.length_a   1.000
_cell.length_b   1.000
_cell.length_c   1.000
_cell.angle_alpha   90.00
_cell.angle_beta   90.00
_cell.angle_gamma   90.00
#
_symmetry.space_group_name_H-M   'P 1'
#
loop_
_entity.id
_entity.type
_entity.pdbx_description
1 polymer ?
#
loop_
_entity_poly.entity_id
_entity_poly.type
_entity_poly.pdbx_seq_one_letter_code
_entity_poly.pdbx_strand_id
1 'polypeptide(L)'
;LTPSPAYLPSVFVWLPNELGEESRILCTNEQCRSKGQVMSSKGWNDSPIARRVIGLSENYYILTKRIHCKECKTNMNYYDPRVMKQLSPELADEFPAFLTQRSGIDKELMELIRDGMALGVNSNMWTTMIRTAHMQPVFQGLFTVVNEFEQIRYQAFVPTKAQSHIREGLEGIVKSLRDHGLAEPVIGYTDVPAADMSMFTECFPSLKKDV
;
A
#
# COMPACT_ATOMS: atom_id res chain seq x y z
N LEU A 1 22.38 -6.30 2.04
CA LEU A 1 20.98 -6.53 2.47
C LEU A 1 20.22 -7.06 1.26
N THR A 2 19.73 -8.30 1.30
CA THR A 2 18.85 -8.81 0.23
C THR A 2 17.46 -8.19 0.39
N PRO A 3 16.87 -7.58 -0.65
CA PRO A 3 15.61 -6.86 -0.54
C PRO A 3 14.41 -7.76 -0.20
N SER A 4 14.52 -9.07 -0.41
CA SER A 4 13.41 -10.03 -0.38
C SER A 4 12.49 -9.98 0.84
N PRO A 5 12.98 -9.81 2.09
CA PRO A 5 12.09 -9.69 3.25
C PRO A 5 11.18 -8.46 3.21
N ALA A 6 11.59 -7.37 2.55
CA ALA A 6 10.77 -6.15 2.41
C ALA A 6 9.63 -6.29 1.40
N TYR A 7 9.59 -7.39 0.62
CA TYR A 7 8.51 -7.67 -0.34
C TYR A 7 7.53 -8.75 0.17
N LEU A 8 7.76 -9.31 1.36
CA LEU A 8 6.85 -10.29 1.93
C LEU A 8 5.63 -9.57 2.53
N PRO A 9 4.40 -10.00 2.19
CA PRO A 9 3.22 -9.38 2.75
C PRO A 9 3.03 -9.78 4.22
N SER A 10 2.51 -8.86 5.03
CA SER A 10 2.03 -9.15 6.38
C SER A 10 0.86 -10.15 6.33
N VAL A 11 0.87 -11.14 7.22
CA VAL A 11 -0.18 -12.17 7.31
C VAL A 11 -0.70 -12.28 8.74
N PHE A 12 -2.00 -12.07 8.92
CA PHE A 12 -2.72 -12.34 10.15
C PHE A 12 -3.33 -13.75 10.07
N VAL A 13 -2.95 -14.64 10.99
CA VAL A 13 -3.42 -16.02 11.04
C VAL A 13 -4.56 -16.15 12.05
N TRP A 14 -5.78 -16.39 11.56
CA TRP A 14 -6.97 -16.53 12.40
C TRP A 14 -7.34 -18.00 12.62
N LEU A 15 -6.97 -18.54 13.78
CA LEU A 15 -7.23 -19.92 14.21
C LEU A 15 -7.75 -19.93 15.65
N PRO A 16 -8.97 -19.42 15.90
CA PRO A 16 -9.46 -19.22 17.27
C PRO A 16 -9.50 -20.53 18.05
N ASN A 17 -9.77 -21.66 17.38
CA ASN A 17 -9.87 -23.00 17.98
C ASN A 17 -8.57 -23.52 18.63
N GLU A 18 -7.43 -22.90 18.34
CA GLU A 18 -6.12 -23.30 18.89
C GLU A 18 -5.80 -22.52 20.18
N LEU A 19 -6.65 -21.55 20.57
CA LEU A 19 -6.37 -20.64 21.69
C LEU A 19 -6.84 -21.16 23.05
N GLY A 20 -7.66 -22.23 23.09
CA GLY A 20 -8.15 -22.80 24.35
C GLY A 20 -9.38 -23.69 24.19
N GLU A 21 -9.81 -24.35 25.26
CA GLU A 21 -11.00 -25.21 25.23
C GLU A 21 -12.30 -24.43 25.01
N GLU A 22 -12.35 -23.18 25.49
CA GLU A 22 -13.47 -22.24 25.33
C GLU A 22 -13.68 -21.79 23.88
N SER A 23 -12.71 -22.01 23.00
CA SER A 23 -12.75 -21.60 21.59
C SER A 23 -13.26 -22.70 20.63
N ARG A 24 -13.78 -23.80 21.18
CA ARG A 24 -14.33 -24.92 20.40
C ARG A 24 -15.58 -24.47 19.64
N ILE A 25 -15.55 -24.65 18.32
CA ILE A 25 -16.67 -24.27 17.44
C ILE A 25 -17.66 -25.41 17.32
N LEU A 26 -18.91 -25.15 17.68
CA LEU A 26 -19.98 -26.13 17.68
C LEU A 26 -20.86 -25.99 16.44
N CYS A 27 -21.51 -27.08 16.05
CA CYS A 27 -22.50 -27.06 14.99
C CYS A 27 -23.75 -26.30 15.44
N THR A 28 -24.08 -25.20 14.74
CA THR A 28 -25.26 -24.36 15.00
C THR A 28 -26.46 -24.68 14.11
N ASN A 29 -26.42 -25.77 13.34
CA ASN A 29 -27.53 -26.15 12.47
C ASN A 29 -28.64 -26.80 13.32
N GLU A 30 -29.76 -26.12 13.46
CA GLU A 30 -30.93 -26.53 14.24
C GLU A 30 -31.50 -27.90 13.82
N GLN A 31 -31.38 -28.26 12.54
CA GLN A 31 -31.90 -29.52 12.00
C GLN A 31 -30.86 -30.67 12.06
N CYS A 32 -29.66 -30.40 12.58
CA CYS A 32 -28.59 -31.39 12.60
C CYS A 32 -28.61 -32.18 13.91
N ARG A 33 -28.55 -33.51 13.81
CA ARG A 33 -28.40 -34.40 14.98
C ARG A 33 -27.13 -34.14 15.79
N SER A 34 -26.10 -33.59 15.14
CA SER A 34 -24.84 -33.18 15.78
C SER A 34 -24.84 -31.71 16.23
N LYS A 35 -26.01 -31.07 16.39
CA LYS A 35 -26.09 -29.72 16.98
C LYS A 35 -25.38 -29.70 18.33
N GLY A 36 -24.60 -28.65 18.59
CA GLY A 36 -23.84 -28.51 19.82
C GLY A 36 -22.60 -29.42 19.91
N GLN A 37 -22.32 -30.24 18.89
CA GLN A 37 -21.09 -31.02 18.81
C GLN A 37 -19.99 -30.24 18.08
N VAL A 38 -18.74 -30.51 18.45
CA VAL A 38 -17.55 -29.84 17.89
C VAL A 38 -17.41 -30.12 16.40
N MET A 39 -17.23 -29.06 15.60
CA MET A 39 -16.99 -29.16 14.17
C MET A 39 -15.56 -29.62 13.88
N SER A 40 -15.37 -30.35 12.78
CA SER A 40 -14.06 -30.87 12.37
C SER A 40 -13.36 -29.92 11.41
N SER A 41 -12.03 -29.83 11.50
CA SER A 41 -11.24 -29.09 10.53
C SER A 41 -11.35 -29.73 9.14
N LYS A 42 -11.54 -28.91 8.11
CA LYS A 42 -11.53 -29.29 6.69
C LYS A 42 -10.18 -28.98 6.02
N GLY A 43 -9.35 -28.16 6.66
CA GLY A 43 -8.05 -27.70 6.12
C GLY A 43 -8.07 -26.23 5.69
N TRP A 44 -7.01 -25.80 4.99
CA TRP A 44 -6.86 -24.43 4.50
C TRP A 44 -7.83 -24.11 3.36
N ASN A 45 -7.97 -22.81 3.04
CA ASN A 45 -8.65 -22.39 1.82
C ASN A 45 -7.73 -22.56 0.62
N ASP A 46 -8.32 -22.81 -0.55
CA ASP A 46 -7.57 -23.02 -1.81
C ASP A 46 -7.81 -21.87 -2.80
N SER A 47 -8.97 -21.23 -2.74
CA SER A 47 -9.33 -20.10 -3.61
C SER A 47 -10.32 -19.15 -2.93
N PRO A 48 -9.86 -17.98 -2.44
CA PRO A 48 -8.45 -17.62 -2.24
C PRO A 48 -7.86 -18.32 -1.00
N ILE A 49 -6.54 -18.60 -1.01
CA ILE A 49 -5.83 -19.17 0.16
C ILE A 49 -5.89 -18.23 1.36
N ALA A 50 -5.59 -16.95 1.13
CA ALA A 50 -5.69 -15.88 2.11
C ALA A 50 -6.46 -14.69 1.52
N ARG A 51 -7.18 -13.97 2.38
CA ARG A 51 -7.99 -12.83 1.96
C ARG A 51 -7.22 -11.54 2.15
N ARG A 52 -7.06 -10.75 1.09
CA ARG A 52 -6.44 -9.42 1.20
C ARG A 52 -7.31 -8.50 2.05
N VAL A 53 -6.69 -7.70 2.91
CA VAL A 53 -7.28 -6.65 3.70
C VAL A 53 -6.61 -5.33 3.38
N ILE A 54 -7.42 -4.30 3.20
CA ILE A 54 -6.93 -2.93 3.02
C ILE A 54 -6.76 -2.30 4.41
N GLY A 55 -5.52 -2.04 4.80
CA GLY A 55 -5.18 -1.32 6.03
C GLY A 55 -4.85 0.15 5.77
N LEU A 56 -4.51 0.89 6.82
CA LEU A 56 -4.18 2.31 6.72
C LEU A 56 -2.81 2.53 6.05
N SER A 57 -1.78 1.84 6.55
CA SER A 57 -0.40 2.00 6.08
C SER A 57 0.00 0.95 5.04
N GLU A 58 -0.52 -0.27 5.17
CA GLU A 58 -0.21 -1.38 4.29
C GLU A 58 -1.42 -2.28 4.04
N ASN A 59 -1.31 -3.11 3.00
CA ASN A 59 -2.25 -4.20 2.77
C ASN A 59 -1.69 -5.48 3.37
N TYR A 60 -2.51 -6.24 4.08
CA TYR A 60 -2.13 -7.52 4.66
C TYR A 60 -3.10 -8.62 4.24
N TYR A 61 -2.82 -9.85 4.64
CA TYR A 61 -3.66 -11.00 4.32
C TYR A 61 -4.17 -11.68 5.58
N ILE A 62 -5.44 -12.07 5.59
CA ILE A 62 -6.00 -12.95 6.61
C ILE A 62 -5.99 -14.38 6.09
N LEU A 63 -5.30 -15.25 6.83
CA LEU A 63 -5.23 -16.68 6.58
C LEU A 63 -6.04 -17.42 7.63
N THR A 64 -6.91 -18.33 7.20
CA THR A 64 -7.73 -19.15 8.10
C THR A 64 -8.02 -20.52 7.51
N LYS A 65 -8.49 -21.44 8.37
CA LYS A 65 -8.96 -22.77 7.97
C LYS A 65 -10.49 -22.79 7.82
N ARG A 66 -10.94 -23.77 7.04
CA ARG A 66 -12.32 -24.18 6.91
C ARG A 66 -12.64 -25.24 7.95
N ILE A 67 -13.85 -25.18 8.49
CA ILE A 67 -14.45 -26.20 9.36
C ILE A 67 -15.69 -26.78 8.70
N HIS A 68 -16.03 -27.99 9.08
CA HIS A 68 -17.24 -28.65 8.62
C HIS A 68 -17.88 -29.53 9.68
N CYS A 69 -19.21 -29.66 9.59
CA CYS A 69 -19.93 -30.68 10.34
C CYS A 69 -19.86 -32.00 9.58
N LYS A 70 -19.47 -33.08 10.27
CA LYS A 70 -19.39 -34.42 9.66
C LYS A 70 -20.76 -34.97 9.24
N GLU A 71 -21.83 -34.56 9.93
CA GLU A 71 -23.20 -35.02 9.69
C GLU A 71 -23.91 -34.18 8.61
N CYS A 72 -24.25 -32.92 8.90
CA CYS A 72 -25.02 -32.06 7.97
C CYS A 72 -24.18 -31.42 6.86
N LYS A 73 -22.86 -31.67 6.83
CA LYS A 73 -21.92 -31.15 5.82
C LYS A 73 -21.85 -29.62 5.69
N THR A 74 -22.43 -28.86 6.63
CA THR A 74 -22.25 -27.41 6.70
C THR A 74 -20.77 -27.07 6.75
N ASN A 75 -20.31 -26.20 5.85
CA ASN A 75 -18.91 -25.78 5.72
C ASN A 75 -18.80 -24.27 5.97
N MET A 76 -17.82 -23.86 6.77
CA MET A 76 -17.67 -22.48 7.23
C MET A 76 -16.19 -22.14 7.39
N ASN A 77 -15.84 -20.85 7.36
CA ASN A 77 -14.53 -20.39 7.78
C ASN A 77 -14.56 -19.95 9.24
N TYR A 78 -13.42 -19.88 9.92
CA TYR A 78 -13.40 -19.40 11.32
C TYR A 78 -13.83 -17.94 11.49
N TYR A 79 -13.78 -17.13 10.43
CA TYR A 79 -14.31 -15.76 10.44
C TYR A 79 -15.83 -15.69 10.14
N ASP A 80 -16.51 -16.80 9.87
CA ASP A 80 -17.95 -16.77 9.56
C ASP A 80 -18.72 -16.18 10.75
N PRO A 81 -19.70 -15.28 10.54
CA PRO A 81 -20.42 -14.62 11.63
C PRO A 81 -21.02 -15.58 12.66
N ARG A 82 -21.42 -16.78 12.24
CA ARG A 82 -21.96 -17.83 13.14
C ARG A 82 -20.87 -18.49 14.00
N VAL A 83 -19.62 -18.50 13.53
CA VAL A 83 -18.45 -18.89 14.34
C VAL A 83 -18.09 -17.79 15.31
N MET A 84 -17.96 -16.55 14.81
CA MET A 84 -17.56 -15.40 15.63
C MET A 84 -18.52 -15.16 16.81
N LYS A 85 -19.83 -15.41 16.63
CA LYS A 85 -20.83 -15.33 17.71
C LYS A 85 -20.67 -16.36 18.83
N GLN A 86 -19.90 -17.43 18.61
CA GLN A 86 -19.62 -18.45 19.64
C GLN A 86 -18.36 -18.13 20.43
N LEU A 87 -17.52 -17.23 19.94
CA LEU A 87 -16.31 -16.79 20.64
C LEU A 87 -16.68 -15.80 21.75
N SER A 88 -15.79 -15.66 22.74
CA SER A 88 -15.92 -14.59 23.72
C SER A 88 -15.84 -13.23 22.99
N PRO A 89 -16.53 -12.19 23.49
CA PRO A 89 -16.48 -10.86 22.88
C PRO A 89 -15.04 -10.34 22.73
N GLU A 90 -14.20 -10.59 23.71
CA GLU A 90 -12.79 -10.17 23.73
C GLU A 90 -12.02 -10.83 22.58
N LEU A 91 -12.14 -12.15 22.44
CA LEU A 91 -11.48 -12.87 21.36
C LEU A 91 -12.04 -12.49 19.99
N ALA A 92 -13.36 -12.36 19.85
CA ALA A 92 -13.97 -11.94 18.59
C ALA A 92 -13.49 -10.54 18.15
N ASP A 93 -13.17 -9.67 19.11
CA ASP A 93 -12.67 -8.32 18.83
C ASP A 93 -11.23 -8.29 18.31
N GLU A 94 -10.40 -9.24 18.71
CA GLU A 94 -9.03 -9.42 18.17
C GLU A 94 -9.02 -9.70 16.65
N PHE A 95 -10.16 -10.08 16.05
CA PHE A 95 -10.24 -10.20 14.60
C PHE A 95 -10.15 -8.81 13.95
N PRO A 96 -9.14 -8.54 13.08
CA PRO A 96 -8.72 -7.17 12.79
C PRO A 96 -9.51 -6.48 11.68
N ALA A 97 -10.43 -7.18 11.00
CA ALA A 97 -11.01 -6.69 9.76
C ALA A 97 -12.51 -6.97 9.61
N PHE A 98 -13.19 -6.09 8.87
CA PHE A 98 -14.49 -6.38 8.28
C PHE A 98 -14.30 -7.01 6.89
N LEU A 99 -14.76 -8.25 6.73
CA LEU A 99 -14.65 -8.97 5.46
C LEU A 99 -15.84 -8.67 4.54
N THR A 100 -15.57 -8.35 3.28
CA THR A 100 -16.59 -8.15 2.22
C THR A 100 -16.78 -9.43 1.39
N GLN A 101 -17.30 -9.36 0.16
CA GLN A 101 -17.39 -10.55 -0.70
C GLN A 101 -16.01 -11.00 -1.23
N ARG A 102 -15.11 -10.06 -1.55
CA ARG A 102 -13.84 -10.35 -2.24
C ARG A 102 -12.58 -9.96 -1.47
N SER A 103 -12.68 -9.09 -0.47
CA SER A 103 -11.54 -8.53 0.28
C SER A 103 -11.93 -8.31 1.74
N GLY A 104 -11.10 -7.66 2.54
CA GLY A 104 -11.48 -7.03 3.80
C GLY A 104 -11.05 -5.58 3.88
N ILE A 105 -11.57 -4.87 4.87
CA ILE A 105 -11.10 -3.56 5.32
C ILE A 105 -10.74 -3.67 6.80
N ASP A 106 -9.60 -3.11 7.16
CA ASP A 106 -9.13 -3.08 8.54
C ASP A 106 -10.10 -2.29 9.45
N LYS A 107 -10.27 -2.72 10.70
CA LYS A 107 -11.18 -2.07 11.67
C LYS A 107 -10.78 -0.63 11.93
N GLU A 108 -9.49 -0.33 12.14
CA GLU A 108 -9.01 1.02 12.41
C GLU A 108 -9.26 1.93 11.20
N LEU A 109 -9.00 1.42 9.99
CA LEU A 109 -9.28 2.16 8.76
C LEU A 109 -10.79 2.41 8.60
N MET A 110 -11.65 1.44 8.93
CA MET A 110 -13.09 1.60 8.83
C MET A 110 -13.64 2.64 9.83
N GLU A 111 -13.11 2.67 11.05
CA GLU A 111 -13.44 3.70 12.05
C GLU A 111 -13.06 5.09 11.55
N LEU A 112 -11.84 5.23 11.01
CA LEU A 112 -11.38 6.49 10.44
C LEU A 112 -12.24 6.94 9.25
N ILE A 113 -12.60 6.02 8.35
CA ILE A 113 -13.49 6.31 7.22
C ILE A 113 -14.86 6.78 7.71
N ARG A 114 -15.44 6.07 8.70
CA ARG A 114 -16.73 6.42 9.29
C ARG A 114 -16.69 7.84 9.87
N ASP A 115 -15.66 8.16 10.63
CA ASP A 115 -15.54 9.46 11.29
C ASP A 115 -15.31 10.58 10.26
N GLY A 116 -14.47 10.36 9.24
CA GLY A 116 -14.28 11.35 8.18
C GLY A 116 -15.52 11.54 7.29
N MET A 117 -16.29 10.47 7.04
CA MET A 117 -17.58 10.61 6.35
C MET A 117 -18.56 11.47 7.16
N ALA A 118 -18.60 11.31 8.48
CA ALA A 118 -19.39 12.18 9.37
C ALA A 118 -18.93 13.65 9.32
N LEU A 119 -17.66 13.90 9.00
CA LEU A 119 -17.07 15.22 8.79
C LEU A 119 -17.15 15.73 7.33
N GLY A 120 -17.82 15.01 6.43
CA GLY A 120 -18.03 15.43 5.04
C GLY A 120 -16.94 15.02 4.05
N VAL A 121 -15.99 14.17 4.44
CA VAL A 121 -15.01 13.57 3.53
C VAL A 121 -15.71 12.50 2.68
N ASN A 122 -15.76 12.71 1.36
CA ASN A 122 -16.40 11.77 0.45
C ASN A 122 -15.50 10.56 0.11
N SER A 123 -16.10 9.53 -0.49
CA SER A 123 -15.44 8.27 -0.85
C SER A 123 -14.28 8.42 -1.85
N ASN A 124 -14.35 9.40 -2.76
CA ASN A 124 -13.27 9.65 -3.72
C ASN A 124 -12.03 10.21 -3.02
N MET A 125 -12.23 11.14 -2.07
CA MET A 125 -11.12 11.66 -1.24
C MET A 125 -10.48 10.53 -0.42
N TRP A 126 -11.28 9.66 0.19
CA TRP A 126 -10.77 8.47 0.89
C TRP A 126 -9.94 7.56 -0.01
N THR A 127 -10.42 7.30 -1.23
CA THR A 127 -9.68 6.51 -2.23
C THR A 127 -8.32 7.13 -2.53
N THR A 128 -8.26 8.45 -2.71
CA THR A 128 -7.01 9.18 -2.94
C THR A 128 -6.09 9.14 -1.73
N MET A 129 -6.62 9.36 -0.52
CA MET A 129 -5.86 9.33 0.73
C MET A 129 -5.23 7.95 0.97
N ILE A 130 -6.01 6.87 0.86
CA ILE A 130 -5.53 5.50 1.05
C ILE A 130 -4.48 5.14 0.00
N ARG A 131 -4.72 5.47 -1.28
CA ARG A 131 -3.74 5.24 -2.35
C ARG A 131 -2.43 5.99 -2.09
N THR A 132 -2.51 7.24 -1.63
CA THR A 132 -1.33 8.06 -1.34
C THR A 132 -0.60 7.59 -0.09
N ALA A 133 -1.30 7.03 0.90
CA ALA A 133 -0.66 6.42 2.07
C ALA A 133 0.09 5.12 1.69
N HIS A 134 -0.51 4.30 0.81
CA HIS A 134 0.07 3.02 0.38
C HIS A 134 1.17 3.18 -0.67
N MET A 135 1.04 4.19 -1.54
CA MET A 135 2.10 4.60 -2.44
C MET A 135 2.99 5.56 -1.66
N GLN A 136 4.06 5.07 -1.05
CA GLN A 136 5.17 5.97 -0.72
C GLN A 136 5.83 6.33 -2.05
N PRO A 137 5.62 7.55 -2.62
CA PRO A 137 6.35 7.91 -3.81
C PRO A 137 7.82 8.00 -3.42
N VAL A 138 8.61 7.00 -3.82
CA VAL A 138 10.07 7.05 -3.71
C VAL A 138 10.59 8.29 -4.45
N PHE A 139 9.86 8.72 -5.49
CA PHE A 139 10.10 9.90 -6.29
C PHE A 139 8.85 10.78 -6.38
N GLN A 140 8.98 12.04 -5.98
CA GLN A 140 7.91 13.04 -6.08
C GLN A 140 7.68 13.55 -7.50
N GLY A 141 8.63 13.34 -8.42
CA GLY A 141 8.49 13.77 -9.80
C GLY A 141 9.59 13.24 -10.74
N LEU A 142 9.48 13.63 -12.01
CA LEU A 142 10.48 13.42 -13.04
C LEU A 142 11.00 14.79 -13.49
N PHE A 143 12.25 15.09 -13.17
CA PHE A 143 12.91 16.29 -13.66
C PHE A 143 13.45 16.02 -15.07
N THR A 144 13.17 16.93 -16.00
CA THR A 144 13.55 16.78 -17.42
C THR A 144 14.21 18.07 -17.91
N VAL A 145 15.40 17.95 -18.51
CA VAL A 145 16.06 19.03 -19.25
C VAL A 145 15.93 18.70 -20.73
N VAL A 146 15.42 19.66 -21.49
CA VAL A 146 15.33 19.59 -22.95
C VAL A 146 16.16 20.69 -23.59
N ASN A 147 16.55 20.49 -24.84
CA ASN A 147 17.11 21.55 -25.68
C ASN A 147 15.99 22.30 -26.43
N GLU A 148 16.38 23.24 -27.29
CA GLU A 148 15.49 24.05 -28.12
C GLU A 148 14.65 23.25 -29.13
N PHE A 149 15.01 21.99 -29.37
CA PHE A 149 14.29 21.06 -30.26
C PHE A 149 13.42 20.07 -29.47
N GLU A 150 13.16 20.32 -28.18
CA GLU A 150 12.42 19.44 -27.26
C GLU A 150 13.06 18.05 -27.09
N GLN A 151 14.34 17.90 -27.43
CA GLN A 151 15.07 16.65 -27.23
C GLN A 151 15.56 16.57 -25.79
N ILE A 152 15.33 15.43 -25.15
CA ILE A 152 15.76 15.17 -23.78
C ILE A 152 17.29 15.15 -23.72
N ARG A 153 17.85 16.03 -22.88
CA ARG A 153 19.29 16.11 -22.58
C ARG A 153 19.63 15.50 -21.23
N TYR A 154 18.68 15.48 -20.30
CA TYR A 154 18.81 14.82 -19.00
C TYR A 154 17.43 14.52 -18.41
N GLN A 155 17.31 13.37 -17.75
CA GLN A 155 16.12 12.98 -17.00
C GLN A 155 16.51 12.28 -15.71
N ALA A 156 15.86 12.64 -14.61
CA ALA A 156 16.03 11.96 -13.34
C ALA A 156 14.73 11.94 -12.54
N PHE A 157 14.44 10.79 -11.94
CA PHE A 157 13.42 10.70 -10.91
C PHE A 157 13.90 11.42 -9.65
N VAL A 158 13.14 12.40 -9.18
CA VAL A 158 13.53 13.24 -8.03
C VAL A 158 12.75 12.82 -6.77
N PRO A 159 13.44 12.46 -5.67
CA PRO A 159 12.78 12.06 -4.42
C PRO A 159 12.06 13.23 -3.73
N THR A 160 12.50 14.46 -3.98
CA THR A 160 11.95 15.68 -3.40
C THR A 160 11.94 16.81 -4.43
N LYS A 161 11.30 17.93 -4.10
CA LYS A 161 11.43 19.19 -4.85
C LYS A 161 12.82 19.86 -4.70
N ALA A 162 13.75 19.28 -3.95
CA ALA A 162 15.06 19.87 -3.75
C ALA A 162 15.95 19.67 -5.00
N GLN A 163 16.56 20.76 -5.43
CA GLN A 163 17.46 20.87 -6.55
C GLN A 163 18.83 20.18 -6.36
N SER A 164 19.21 19.86 -5.12
CA SER A 164 20.49 19.20 -4.82
C SER A 164 20.66 17.84 -5.53
N HIS A 165 19.56 17.12 -5.75
CA HIS A 165 19.57 15.80 -6.37
C HIS A 165 19.90 15.80 -7.86
N ILE A 166 19.78 16.94 -8.54
CA ILE A 166 19.97 17.04 -9.99
C ILE A 166 21.28 17.74 -10.38
N ARG A 167 22.00 18.32 -9.41
CA ARG A 167 23.27 19.05 -9.63
C ARG A 167 24.28 18.24 -10.43
N GLU A 168 24.60 17.01 -9.97
CA GLU A 168 25.57 16.15 -10.64
C GLU A 168 25.17 15.85 -12.09
N GLY A 169 23.87 15.70 -12.34
CA GLY A 169 23.33 15.54 -13.69
C GLY A 169 23.53 16.76 -14.58
N LEU A 170 23.25 17.96 -14.06
CA LEU A 170 23.45 19.22 -14.78
C LEU A 170 24.93 19.48 -15.09
N GLU A 171 25.82 19.26 -14.12
CA GLU A 171 27.28 19.34 -14.32
C GLU A 171 27.76 18.30 -15.35
N GLY A 172 27.16 17.10 -15.35
CA GLY A 172 27.37 16.07 -16.36
C GLY A 172 27.00 16.52 -17.77
N ILE A 173 25.90 17.28 -17.94
CA ILE A 173 25.53 17.86 -19.24
C ILE A 173 26.62 18.81 -19.74
N VAL A 174 27.08 19.74 -18.89
CA VAL A 174 28.14 20.70 -19.25
C VAL A 174 29.42 20.00 -19.64
N LYS A 175 29.84 19.01 -18.84
CA LYS A 175 30.99 18.18 -19.17
C LYS A 175 30.82 17.50 -20.53
N SER A 176 29.66 16.89 -20.77
CA SER A 176 29.37 16.22 -22.04
C SER A 176 29.43 17.18 -23.23
N LEU A 177 28.93 18.41 -23.09
CA LEU A 177 28.99 19.41 -24.18
C LEU A 177 30.45 19.76 -24.51
N ARG A 178 31.27 20.04 -23.49
CA ARG A 178 32.69 20.35 -23.66
C ARG A 178 33.46 19.19 -24.29
N ASP A 179 33.24 17.97 -23.83
CA ASP A 179 33.91 16.77 -24.34
C ASP A 179 33.63 16.53 -25.84
N HIS A 180 32.48 16.99 -26.33
CA HIS A 180 32.08 16.88 -27.74
C HIS A 180 32.30 18.16 -28.55
N GLY A 181 32.94 19.18 -27.97
CA GLY A 181 33.18 20.48 -28.64
C GLY A 181 31.92 21.27 -28.95
N LEU A 182 30.83 21.03 -28.23
CA LEU A 182 29.55 21.71 -28.38
C LEU A 182 29.48 22.96 -27.48
N ALA A 183 28.73 23.97 -27.92
CA ALA A 183 28.50 25.17 -27.14
C ALA A 183 27.66 24.89 -25.88
N GLU A 184 28.01 25.56 -24.78
CA GLU A 184 27.21 25.52 -23.55
C GLU A 184 25.94 26.39 -23.69
N PRO A 185 24.85 26.09 -22.95
CA PRO A 185 23.63 26.88 -23.00
C PRO A 185 23.86 28.30 -22.52
N VAL A 186 23.34 29.29 -23.24
CA VAL A 186 23.41 30.72 -22.88
C VAL A 186 22.08 31.27 -22.36
N ILE A 187 20.98 30.56 -22.60
CA ILE A 187 19.63 30.91 -22.15
C ILE A 187 18.97 29.64 -21.63
N GLY A 188 18.21 29.75 -20.53
CA GLY A 188 17.44 28.66 -19.95
C GLY A 188 16.04 29.12 -19.55
N TYR A 189 15.06 28.21 -19.63
CA TYR A 189 13.68 28.43 -19.22
C TYR A 189 13.34 27.50 -18.06
N THR A 190 12.65 28.03 -17.05
CA THR A 190 12.15 27.28 -15.90
C THR A 190 10.81 27.88 -15.47
N ASP A 191 9.93 27.04 -14.93
CA ASP A 191 8.67 27.43 -14.33
C ASP A 191 8.84 28.17 -13.00
N VAL A 192 9.99 28.02 -12.31
CA VAL A 192 10.29 28.71 -11.05
C VAL A 192 11.66 29.41 -11.06
N PRO A 193 11.85 30.47 -11.87
CA PRO A 193 13.16 31.14 -12.05
C PRO A 193 13.82 31.59 -10.74
N ALA A 194 13.05 32.13 -9.81
CA ALA A 194 13.59 32.64 -8.54
C ALA A 194 14.19 31.54 -7.65
N ALA A 195 13.64 30.33 -7.69
CA ALA A 195 14.15 29.20 -6.91
C ALA A 195 15.33 28.52 -7.61
N ASP A 196 15.32 28.50 -8.94
CA ASP A 196 16.24 27.72 -9.76
C ASP A 196 17.55 28.48 -10.11
N MET A 197 17.50 29.81 -10.19
CA MET A 197 18.58 30.64 -10.73
C MET A 197 19.96 30.33 -10.13
N SER A 198 20.07 30.20 -8.80
CA SER A 198 21.37 29.96 -8.14
C SER A 198 21.99 28.64 -8.60
N MET A 199 21.25 27.53 -8.54
CA MET A 199 21.75 26.22 -8.93
C MET A 199 22.11 26.19 -10.41
N PHE A 200 21.24 26.67 -11.29
CA PHE A 200 21.49 26.61 -12.73
C PHE A 200 22.67 27.47 -13.14
N THR A 201 22.81 28.68 -12.59
CA THR A 201 23.95 29.55 -12.93
C THR A 201 25.27 29.08 -12.30
N GLU A 202 25.22 28.31 -11.21
CA GLU A 202 26.39 27.57 -10.69
C GLU A 202 26.78 26.40 -11.61
N CYS A 203 25.81 25.59 -12.06
CA CYS A 203 26.05 24.42 -12.90
C CYS A 203 26.43 24.80 -14.34
N PHE A 204 25.83 25.87 -14.89
CA PHE A 204 26.05 26.40 -16.23
C PHE A 204 26.59 27.83 -16.15
N PRO A 205 27.91 28.03 -15.99
CA PRO A 205 28.51 29.36 -15.87
C PRO A 205 28.26 30.26 -17.10
N SER A 206 28.02 29.66 -18.26
CA SER A 206 27.64 30.36 -19.50
C SER A 206 26.35 31.16 -19.37
N LEU A 207 25.43 30.78 -18.48
CA LEU A 207 24.17 31.52 -18.23
C LEU A 207 24.39 32.86 -17.52
N LYS A 208 25.59 33.11 -16.96
CA LYS A 208 25.96 34.41 -16.36
C LYS A 208 26.60 35.37 -17.35
N LYS A 209 26.91 34.92 -18.57
CA LYS A 209 27.53 35.77 -19.58
C LYS A 209 26.43 36.55 -20.28
N ASP A 210 26.58 37.87 -20.30
CA ASP A 210 25.64 38.82 -20.94
C ASP A 210 24.26 38.95 -20.26
N VAL A 211 24.19 38.75 -18.94
CA VAL A 211 23.00 38.99 -18.08
C VAL A 211 23.31 40.08 -17.04
#